data_AF-A0A1B6M8P5-F1
#
_entry.id   AF-A0A1B6M8P5-F1
#
_cell.length_a   1.000
_cell.length_b   1.000
_cell.length_c   1.000
_cell.angle_alpha   90.00
_cell.angle_beta   90.00
_cell.angle_gamma   90.00
#
_symmetry.space_group_name_H-M   'P 1'
#
loop_
_entity.id
_entity.type
_entity.pdbx_description
1 polymer ?
#
loop_
_entity_poly.entity_id
_entity_poly.type
_entity_poly.pdbx_seq_one_letter_code
_entity_poly.pdbx_strand_id
1 'polypeptide(L)'
;MNQVAQAMDDSITQEVTNHLLKKPGNRFGLDLVSFNMQRGREFGVPGYMQYRKFCGLPTADSFEELFGSMPNSTVYRYASIFAHPNDIDLWSGGVSERPLPGSMIGPTFACVIATQLSFARRGDRFWYELPNQPSSFTPEQLQELRKIKLSRIMCDNTDLLDTVQIYPMVLPDHEINPRVPCKA
;
A
#
# COMPACT_ATOMS: atom_id res chain seq x y z
N MET A 1 -20.11 1.79 -1.46
CA MET A 1 -19.07 1.85 -0.41
C MET A 1 -18.93 3.29 0.04
N ASN A 2 -19.21 3.57 1.31
CA ASN A 2 -19.24 4.93 1.86
C ASN A 2 -18.34 5.07 3.10
N GLN A 3 -17.41 4.14 3.28
CA GLN A 3 -16.49 4.16 4.42
C GLN A 3 -15.12 4.63 3.96
N VAL A 4 -14.59 5.63 4.66
CA VAL A 4 -13.25 6.16 4.41
C VAL A 4 -12.22 5.17 4.94
N ALA A 5 -11.18 4.91 4.17
CA ALA A 5 -10.05 4.12 4.64
C ALA A 5 -9.34 4.85 5.79
N GLN A 6 -8.79 4.10 6.74
CA GLN A 6 -7.97 4.71 7.80
C GLN A 6 -6.78 5.43 7.15
N ALA A 7 -6.43 6.61 7.65
CA ALA A 7 -5.24 7.32 7.22
C ALA A 7 -3.99 6.46 7.49
N MET A 8 -3.01 6.53 6.59
CA MET A 8 -1.73 5.86 6.81
C MET A 8 -0.90 6.68 7.79
N ASP A 9 -0.63 6.10 8.95
CA ASP A 9 0.25 6.63 9.98
C ASP A 9 1.14 5.50 10.56
N ASP A 10 1.92 5.82 11.60
CA ASP A 10 2.82 4.86 12.25
C ASP A 10 2.09 3.95 13.27
N SER A 11 0.76 3.98 13.29
CA SER A 11 -0.09 3.27 14.23
C SER A 11 -1.06 2.32 13.52
N ILE A 12 -1.33 1.17 14.15
CA ILE A 12 -2.18 0.15 13.57
C ILE A 12 -3.29 -0.21 14.55
N THR A 13 -4.53 -0.34 14.05
CA THR A 13 -5.72 -0.59 14.86
C THR A 13 -5.58 -1.82 15.77
N GLN A 14 -6.16 -1.73 16.97
CA GLN A 14 -6.16 -2.82 17.96
C GLN A 14 -6.83 -4.09 17.43
N GLU A 15 -7.73 -3.95 16.46
CA GLU A 15 -8.38 -5.11 15.82
C GLU A 15 -7.38 -6.06 15.18
N VAL A 16 -6.22 -5.56 14.70
CA VAL A 16 -5.17 -6.40 14.11
C VAL A 16 -3.89 -6.46 14.93
N THR A 17 -3.69 -5.61 15.94
CA THR A 17 -2.51 -5.70 16.84
C THR A 17 -2.78 -6.44 18.16
N ASN A 18 -4.04 -6.55 18.61
CA ASN A 18 -4.38 -7.25 19.86
C ASN A 18 -5.49 -8.30 19.68
N HIS A 19 -6.27 -8.19 18.61
CA HIS A 19 -7.49 -8.97 18.41
C HIS A 19 -7.53 -9.73 17.08
N LEU A 20 -6.40 -9.83 16.36
CA LEU A 20 -6.34 -10.55 15.10
C LEU A 20 -6.75 -12.02 15.33
N LEU A 21 -7.77 -12.48 14.62
CA LEU A 21 -8.30 -13.85 14.72
C LEU A 21 -8.66 -14.28 16.16
N LYS A 22 -9.07 -13.33 17.01
CA LYS A 22 -9.49 -13.59 18.39
C LYS A 22 -10.72 -14.49 18.41
N LYS A 23 -10.61 -15.64 19.07
CA LYS A 23 -11.74 -16.58 19.25
C LYS A 23 -12.71 -16.06 20.34
N PRO A 24 -14.02 -16.37 20.23
CA PRO A 24 -14.99 -16.06 21.28
C PRO A 24 -14.53 -16.60 22.64
N GLY A 25 -14.66 -15.79 23.70
CA GLY A 25 -14.25 -16.14 25.06
C GLY A 25 -12.77 -15.87 25.40
N ASN A 26 -11.90 -15.66 24.41
CA ASN A 26 -10.50 -15.32 24.68
C ASN A 26 -10.34 -13.84 25.05
N ARG A 27 -9.33 -13.52 25.87
CA ARG A 27 -8.99 -12.13 26.24
C ARG A 27 -8.29 -11.37 25.11
N PHE A 28 -7.34 -12.01 24.44
CA PHE A 28 -6.55 -11.46 23.34
C PHE A 28 -6.51 -12.41 22.13
N GLY A 29 -6.21 -11.87 20.96
CA GLY A 29 -5.96 -12.58 19.72
C GLY A 29 -4.47 -12.54 19.39
N LEU A 30 -4.15 -12.41 18.12
CA LEU A 30 -2.79 -12.27 17.61
C LEU A 30 -2.46 -10.80 17.29
N ASP A 31 -1.20 -10.54 17.01
CA ASP A 31 -0.68 -9.26 16.54
C ASP A 31 -0.11 -9.41 15.12
N LEU A 32 -0.79 -8.82 14.15
CA LEU A 32 -0.39 -8.83 12.74
C LEU A 32 0.92 -8.10 12.51
N VAL A 33 1.16 -7.00 13.24
CA VAL A 33 2.34 -6.16 13.08
C VAL A 33 3.57 -6.89 13.60
N SER A 34 3.46 -7.53 14.77
CA SER A 34 4.55 -8.37 15.28
C SER A 34 4.85 -9.52 14.32
N PHE A 35 3.82 -10.11 13.69
CA PHE A 35 4.02 -11.12 12.67
C PHE A 35 4.68 -10.60 11.41
N ASN A 36 4.36 -9.41 10.93
CA ASN A 36 5.02 -8.82 9.75
C ASN A 36 6.52 -8.65 9.99
N MET A 37 6.92 -8.13 11.16
CA MET A 37 8.34 -8.03 11.54
C MET A 37 8.99 -9.40 11.67
N GLN A 38 8.35 -10.33 12.39
CA GLN A 38 8.88 -11.68 12.58
C GLN A 38 9.02 -12.43 11.24
N ARG A 39 8.09 -12.24 10.31
CA ARG A 39 8.10 -12.83 8.97
C ARG A 39 9.24 -12.29 8.13
N GLY A 40 9.51 -10.99 8.20
CA GLY A 40 10.67 -10.37 7.57
C GLY A 40 11.98 -11.00 8.06
N ARG A 41 12.11 -11.17 9.38
CA ARG A 41 13.29 -11.80 10.00
C ARG A 41 13.44 -13.27 9.61
N GLU A 42 12.35 -14.03 9.60
CA GLU A 42 12.32 -15.45 9.20
C GLU A 42 12.80 -15.63 7.76
N PHE A 43 12.36 -14.79 6.83
CA PHE A 43 12.79 -14.83 5.43
C PHE A 43 14.15 -14.17 5.16
N GLY A 44 14.82 -13.66 6.20
CA GLY A 44 16.10 -12.97 6.04
C GLY A 44 16.02 -11.69 5.21
N VAL A 45 14.87 -10.99 5.26
CA VAL A 45 14.69 -9.72 4.58
C VAL A 45 15.66 -8.69 5.17
N PRO A 46 16.49 -8.01 4.35
CA PRO A 46 17.38 -6.97 4.85
C PRO A 46 16.65 -5.84 5.57
N GLY A 47 17.33 -5.21 6.52
CA GLY A 47 16.80 -4.07 7.27
C GLY A 47 16.46 -2.86 6.39
N TYR A 48 15.70 -1.94 6.97
CA TYR A 48 15.18 -0.75 6.32
C TYR A 48 16.26 0.08 5.61
N MET A 49 17.44 0.27 6.22
CA MET A 49 18.54 1.04 5.61
C MET A 49 19.08 0.41 4.31
N GLN A 50 19.05 -0.92 4.17
CA GLN A 50 19.51 -1.57 2.95
C GLN A 50 18.56 -1.31 1.78
N TYR A 51 17.26 -1.24 2.03
CA TYR A 51 16.28 -0.88 1.01
C TYR A 51 16.34 0.60 0.66
N ARG A 52 16.60 1.48 1.63
CA ARG A 52 16.90 2.89 1.34
C ARG A 52 18.08 3.02 0.39
N LYS A 53 19.19 2.33 0.69
CA LYS A 53 20.37 2.28 -0.17
C LYS A 53 20.05 1.74 -1.57
N PHE A 54 19.32 0.63 -1.67
CA PHE A 54 18.85 0.06 -2.94
C PHE A 54 18.05 1.07 -3.77
N CYS A 55 17.21 1.87 -3.09
CA CYS A 55 16.40 2.91 -3.71
C CYS A 55 17.14 4.23 -3.96
N GLY A 56 18.45 4.31 -3.70
CA GLY A 56 19.23 5.54 -3.85
C GLY A 56 18.86 6.64 -2.84
N LEU A 57 18.20 6.27 -1.74
CA LEU A 57 17.81 7.19 -0.67
C LEU A 57 18.94 7.30 0.37
N PRO A 58 19.06 8.45 1.07
CA PRO A 58 20.05 8.61 2.14
C PRO A 58 19.85 7.57 3.24
N THR A 59 20.91 6.85 3.60
CA THR A 59 20.97 6.00 4.80
C THR A 59 21.24 6.85 6.04
N ALA A 60 21.11 6.25 7.22
CA ALA A 60 21.33 6.91 8.50
C ALA A 60 22.27 6.06 9.37
N ASP A 61 23.32 6.69 9.90
CA ASP A 61 24.23 6.06 10.87
C ASP A 61 23.85 6.40 12.32
N SER A 62 23.01 7.40 12.52
CA SER A 62 22.40 7.79 13.80
C SER A 62 20.88 7.90 13.69
N PHE A 63 20.15 7.81 14.81
CA PHE A 63 18.69 7.92 14.77
C PHE A 63 18.24 9.34 14.40
N GLU A 64 19.02 10.36 14.78
CA GLU A 64 18.76 11.77 14.50
C GLU A 64 18.72 12.07 13.00
N GLU A 65 19.49 11.34 12.18
CA GLU A 65 19.46 11.46 10.72
C GLU A 65 18.13 11.01 10.09
N LEU A 66 17.26 10.32 10.84
CA LEU A 66 15.91 9.96 10.39
C LEU A 66 14.89 11.10 10.58
N PHE A 67 15.26 12.20 11.27
CA PHE A 67 14.38 13.36 11.38
C PHE A 67 14.03 13.94 10.00
N GLY A 68 12.77 14.33 9.84
CA GLY A 68 12.23 14.76 8.55
C GLY A 68 11.79 13.61 7.63
N SER A 69 12.40 12.41 7.74
CA SER A 69 11.96 11.22 6.99
C SER A 69 10.72 10.55 7.61
N MET A 70 10.56 10.65 8.94
CA MET A 70 9.43 10.11 9.72
C MET A 70 9.07 11.06 10.88
N PRO A 71 7.97 10.82 11.63
CA PRO A 71 7.67 11.62 12.82
C PRO A 71 8.76 11.49 13.90
N ASN A 72 9.10 12.61 14.57
CA ASN A 72 10.14 12.61 15.59
C ASN A 72 9.82 11.66 16.76
N SER A 73 8.54 11.52 17.11
CA SER A 73 8.08 10.55 18.10
C SER A 73 8.45 9.12 17.73
N THR A 74 8.38 8.75 16.45
CA THR A 74 8.75 7.43 15.95
C THR A 74 10.25 7.23 16.03
N VAL A 75 11.05 8.25 15.66
CA VAL A 75 12.51 8.21 15.79
C VAL A 75 12.94 7.96 17.23
N TYR A 76 12.36 8.68 18.21
CA TYR A 76 12.67 8.48 19.62
C TYR A 76 12.27 7.08 20.12
N ARG A 77 11.16 6.51 19.61
CA ARG A 77 10.75 5.13 19.92
C ARG A 77 11.71 4.11 19.31
N TYR A 78 12.21 4.35 18.10
CA TYR A 78 13.22 3.48 17.50
C TYR A 78 14.52 3.51 18.29
N ALA A 79 14.97 4.69 18.74
CA ALA A 79 16.16 4.83 19.58
C ALA A 79 16.04 4.12 20.94
N SER A 80 14.83 3.87 21.45
CA SER A 80 14.63 3.12 22.70
C SER A 80 14.51 1.61 22.52
N ILE A 81 14.35 1.12 21.29
CA ILE A 81 14.10 -0.31 20.97
C ILE A 81 15.28 -0.94 20.23
N PHE A 82 15.84 -0.23 19.24
CA PHE A 82 16.90 -0.72 18.38
C PHE A 82 18.27 -0.20 18.83
N ALA A 83 19.32 -1.00 18.66
CA ALA A 83 20.68 -0.58 18.98
C ALA A 83 21.26 0.36 17.92
N HIS A 84 20.91 0.15 16.65
CA HIS A 84 21.32 0.97 15.51
C HIS A 84 20.17 1.17 14.51
N PRO A 85 20.11 2.28 13.75
CA PRO A 85 19.16 2.44 12.63
C PRO A 85 19.16 1.32 11.59
N ASN A 86 20.24 0.54 11.50
CA ASN A 86 20.38 -0.58 10.57
C ASN A 86 19.55 -1.81 11.00
N ASP A 87 19.19 -1.88 12.28
CA ASP A 87 18.41 -2.97 12.86
C ASP A 87 16.90 -2.79 12.66
N ILE A 88 16.46 -1.63 12.18
CA ILE A 88 15.05 -1.35 11.92
C ILE A 88 14.54 -2.32 10.83
N ASP A 89 13.54 -3.12 11.17
CA ASP A 89 12.88 -4.02 10.22
C ASP A 89 12.29 -3.23 9.04
N LEU A 90 12.42 -3.74 7.81
CA LEU A 90 11.94 -3.07 6.59
C LEU A 90 10.47 -2.65 6.72
N TRP A 91 9.61 -3.55 7.22
CA TRP A 91 8.18 -3.26 7.31
C TRP A 91 7.91 -2.07 8.21
N SER A 92 8.54 -2.06 9.40
CA SER A 92 8.39 -0.98 10.39
C SER A 92 8.90 0.35 9.84
N GLY A 93 10.13 0.37 9.29
CA GLY A 93 10.71 1.58 8.73
C GLY A 93 9.89 2.15 7.59
N GLY A 94 9.44 1.30 6.66
CA GLY A 94 8.69 1.73 5.47
C GLY A 94 7.29 2.28 5.77
N VAL A 95 6.55 1.72 6.74
CA VAL A 95 5.24 2.29 7.13
C VAL A 95 5.37 3.59 7.94
N SER A 96 6.50 3.80 8.62
CA SER A 96 6.77 5.00 9.40
C SER A 96 7.22 6.21 8.57
N GLU A 97 7.63 6.00 7.31
CA GLU A 97 8.05 7.11 6.46
C GLU A 97 6.90 8.09 6.21
N ARG A 98 7.23 9.38 6.17
CA ARG A 98 6.27 10.39 5.71
C ARG A 98 5.85 10.10 4.26
N PRO A 99 4.54 10.12 3.95
CA PRO A 99 4.09 9.90 2.59
C PRO A 99 4.62 10.95 1.61
N LEU A 100 4.86 10.53 0.36
CA LEU A 100 5.11 11.46 -0.74
C LEU A 100 3.86 12.33 -1.01
N PRO A 101 4.01 13.53 -1.60
CA PRO A 101 2.86 14.35 -1.99
C PRO A 101 1.88 13.58 -2.88
N GLY A 102 0.61 13.50 -2.47
CA GLY A 102 -0.43 12.75 -3.20
C GLY A 102 -0.35 11.22 -3.08
N SER A 103 0.54 10.70 -2.23
CA SER A 103 0.72 9.27 -1.96
C SER A 103 0.24 8.93 -0.55
N MET A 104 -0.07 7.65 -0.32
CA MET A 104 -0.26 7.09 1.02
C MET A 104 1.06 6.55 1.60
N ILE A 105 2.04 6.22 0.77
CA ILE A 105 3.30 5.58 1.16
C ILE A 105 4.49 6.51 1.00
N GLY A 106 5.51 6.29 1.83
CA GLY A 106 6.79 7.00 1.78
C GLY A 106 7.74 6.55 0.67
N PRO A 107 8.89 7.24 0.51
CA PRO A 107 9.83 7.03 -0.60
C PRO A 107 10.33 5.59 -0.79
N THR A 108 10.65 4.88 0.30
CA THR A 108 11.21 3.53 0.25
C THR A 108 10.18 2.53 -0.26
N PHE A 109 8.97 2.53 0.31
CA PHE A 109 7.90 1.67 -0.18
C PHE A 109 7.41 2.07 -1.56
N ALA A 110 7.39 3.36 -1.90
CA ALA A 110 7.11 3.80 -3.26
C ALA A 110 8.09 3.19 -4.26
N CYS A 111 9.39 3.24 -3.98
CA CYS A 111 10.43 2.62 -4.80
C CYS A 111 10.26 1.10 -4.92
N VAL A 112 10.13 0.37 -3.81
CA VAL A 112 10.02 -1.09 -3.81
C VAL A 112 8.77 -1.57 -4.56
N ILE A 113 7.61 -0.98 -4.25
CA ILE A 113 6.33 -1.34 -4.87
C ILE A 113 6.33 -0.98 -6.36
N ALA A 114 6.77 0.22 -6.73
CA ALA A 114 6.83 0.63 -8.13
C ALA A 114 7.80 -0.22 -8.94
N THR A 115 8.94 -0.60 -8.36
CA THR A 115 9.92 -1.50 -9.01
C THR A 115 9.28 -2.86 -9.28
N GLN A 116 8.61 -3.46 -8.29
CA GLN A 116 7.97 -4.75 -8.44
C GLN A 116 6.82 -4.72 -9.46
N LEU A 117 5.96 -3.69 -9.43
CA LEU A 117 4.88 -3.53 -10.39
C LEU A 117 5.39 -3.25 -11.81
N SER A 118 6.48 -2.49 -11.95
CA SER A 118 7.13 -2.25 -13.25
C SER A 118 7.69 -3.55 -13.85
N PHE A 119 8.33 -4.38 -13.03
CA PHE A 119 8.83 -5.69 -13.46
C PHE A 119 7.69 -6.65 -13.81
N ALA A 120 6.64 -6.71 -13.01
CA ALA A 120 5.45 -7.52 -13.31
C ALA A 120 4.85 -7.11 -14.66
N ARG A 121 4.70 -5.80 -14.91
CA ARG A 121 4.17 -5.29 -16.18
C ARG A 121 5.07 -5.60 -17.37
N ARG A 122 6.37 -5.33 -17.27
CA ARG A 122 7.33 -5.47 -18.38
C ARG A 122 7.71 -6.92 -18.66
N GLY A 123 7.68 -7.77 -17.64
CA GLY A 123 8.01 -9.20 -17.74
C GLY A 123 6.84 -10.07 -18.19
N ASP A 124 5.63 -9.51 -18.28
CA ASP A 124 4.44 -10.26 -18.67
C ASP A 124 4.22 -10.23 -20.20
N ARG A 125 4.45 -11.37 -20.85
CA ARG A 125 4.15 -11.55 -22.28
C ARG A 125 2.66 -11.41 -22.60
N PHE A 126 1.79 -11.57 -21.62
CA PHE A 126 0.35 -11.41 -21.73
C PHE A 126 -0.15 -10.06 -21.18
N TRP A 127 0.75 -9.11 -20.90
CA TRP A 127 0.35 -7.76 -20.53
C TRP A 127 -0.60 -7.22 -21.59
N TYR A 128 -1.78 -6.75 -21.16
CA TYR A 128 -2.89 -6.52 -22.09
C TYR A 128 -2.58 -5.48 -23.18
N GLU A 129 -1.69 -4.52 -22.93
CA GLU A 129 -1.28 -3.50 -23.92
C GLU A 129 -0.07 -3.88 -24.76
N LEU A 130 0.55 -5.06 -24.54
CA LEU A 130 1.74 -5.46 -25.28
C LEU A 130 1.36 -5.79 -26.74
N PRO A 131 1.87 -5.05 -27.75
CA PRO A 131 1.52 -5.28 -29.14
C PRO A 131 2.36 -6.40 -29.77
N ASN A 132 1.95 -6.83 -30.97
CA ASN A 132 2.72 -7.74 -31.83
C ASN A 132 3.01 -9.13 -31.22
N GLN A 133 2.15 -9.61 -30.32
CA GLN A 133 2.16 -10.99 -29.83
C GLN A 133 0.98 -11.76 -30.39
N PRO A 134 1.07 -13.11 -30.52
CA PRO A 134 -0.07 -13.94 -30.89
C PRO A 134 -1.28 -13.78 -29.95
N SER A 135 -1.04 -13.38 -28.69
CA SER A 135 -2.05 -13.15 -27.66
C SER A 135 -2.44 -11.67 -27.48
N SER A 136 -1.93 -10.76 -28.32
CA SER A 136 -2.26 -9.34 -28.22
C SER A 136 -3.72 -9.09 -28.57
N PHE A 137 -4.38 -8.21 -27.81
CA PHE A 137 -5.66 -7.65 -28.20
C PHE A 137 -5.52 -6.78 -29.47
N THR A 138 -6.57 -6.72 -30.28
CA THR A 138 -6.63 -5.77 -31.41
C THR A 138 -6.75 -4.33 -30.90
N PRO A 139 -6.41 -3.32 -31.71
CA PRO A 139 -6.61 -1.92 -31.34
C PRO A 139 -8.05 -1.59 -30.91
N GLU A 140 -9.04 -2.19 -31.56
CA GLU A 140 -10.47 -2.01 -31.26
C GLU A 140 -10.82 -2.64 -29.90
N GLN A 141 -10.31 -3.85 -29.62
CA GLN A 141 -10.50 -4.50 -28.32
C GLN A 141 -9.85 -3.67 -27.20
N LEU A 142 -8.65 -3.12 -27.43
CA LEU A 142 -7.99 -2.24 -26.46
C LEU A 142 -8.78 -0.95 -26.20
N GLN A 143 -9.43 -0.41 -27.24
CA GLN A 143 -10.30 0.75 -27.08
C GLN A 143 -11.50 0.43 -26.18
N GLU A 144 -12.08 -0.76 -26.27
CA GLU A 144 -13.16 -1.20 -25.37
C GLU A 144 -12.64 -1.45 -23.94
N LEU A 145 -11.50 -2.12 -23.80
CA LEU A 145 -10.90 -2.40 -22.48
C LEU A 145 -10.58 -1.10 -21.72
N ARG A 146 -10.13 -0.04 -22.40
CA ARG A 146 -9.83 1.25 -21.78
C ARG A 146 -11.06 1.98 -21.23
N LYS A 147 -12.28 1.58 -21.61
CA LYS A 147 -13.52 2.14 -21.07
C LYS A 147 -13.89 1.55 -19.70
N ILE A 148 -13.30 0.42 -19.32
CA ILE A 148 -13.66 -0.27 -18.08
C ILE A 148 -13.31 0.60 -16.86
N LYS A 149 -14.20 0.62 -15.88
CA LYS A 149 -13.99 1.26 -14.57
C LYS A 149 -14.43 0.28 -13.49
N LEU A 150 -13.77 0.32 -12.34
CA LEU A 150 -14.18 -0.49 -11.18
C LEU A 150 -15.65 -0.21 -10.79
N SER A 151 -16.11 1.03 -10.92
CA SER A 151 -17.51 1.42 -10.72
C SER A 151 -18.47 0.66 -11.61
N ARG A 152 -18.12 0.46 -12.90
CA ARG A 152 -18.95 -0.31 -13.83
C ARG A 152 -18.99 -1.79 -13.45
N ILE A 153 -17.85 -2.38 -13.09
CA ILE A 153 -17.79 -3.76 -12.61
C ILE A 153 -18.70 -3.94 -11.38
N MET A 154 -18.69 -3.01 -10.44
CA MET A 154 -19.58 -3.05 -9.26
C MET A 154 -21.06 -2.97 -9.65
N CYS A 155 -21.43 -2.05 -10.54
CA CYS A 155 -22.81 -1.90 -11.02
C CYS A 155 -23.31 -3.15 -11.76
N ASP A 156 -22.48 -3.77 -12.58
CA ASP A 156 -22.87 -4.93 -13.40
C ASP A 156 -23.01 -6.23 -12.60
N ASN A 157 -22.40 -6.30 -11.41
CA ASN A 157 -22.31 -7.52 -10.61
C ASN A 157 -23.00 -7.40 -9.24
N THR A 158 -23.80 -6.35 -9.01
CA THR A 158 -24.55 -6.20 -7.76
C THR A 158 -25.95 -5.64 -8.02
N ASP A 159 -26.95 -6.22 -7.36
CA ASP A 159 -28.34 -5.74 -7.44
C ASP A 159 -28.65 -4.64 -6.42
N LEU A 160 -27.71 -4.34 -5.52
CA LEU A 160 -27.90 -3.43 -4.37
C LEU A 160 -27.35 -2.02 -4.61
N LEU A 161 -26.77 -1.74 -5.77
CA LEU A 161 -26.15 -0.45 -6.09
C LEU A 161 -26.94 0.29 -7.18
N ASP A 162 -27.80 1.22 -6.77
CA ASP A 162 -28.46 2.14 -7.71
C ASP A 162 -27.52 3.26 -8.18
N THR A 163 -26.58 3.65 -7.31
CA THR A 163 -25.61 4.72 -7.56
C THR A 163 -24.21 4.33 -7.12
N VAL A 164 -23.18 4.92 -7.73
CA VAL A 164 -21.77 4.69 -7.38
C VAL A 164 -20.93 5.92 -7.70
N GLN A 165 -19.82 6.13 -6.98
CA GLN A 165 -18.78 7.09 -7.38
C GLN A 165 -18.10 6.63 -8.68
N ILE A 166 -17.76 7.55 -9.57
CA ILE A 166 -17.08 7.21 -10.83
C ILE A 166 -15.74 6.53 -10.56
N TYR A 167 -15.00 7.01 -9.55
CA TYR A 167 -13.74 6.45 -9.07
C TYR A 167 -13.90 5.92 -7.63
N PRO A 168 -14.28 4.63 -7.43
CA PRO A 168 -14.62 4.11 -6.09
C PRO A 168 -13.46 4.08 -5.08
N MET A 169 -12.22 4.17 -5.56
CA MET A 169 -11.01 4.19 -4.72
C MET A 169 -10.56 5.61 -4.34
N VAL A 170 -11.23 6.63 -4.86
CA VAL A 170 -10.96 8.04 -4.54
C VAL A 170 -12.04 8.52 -3.57
N LEU A 171 -11.69 9.43 -2.67
CA LEU A 171 -12.66 10.02 -1.74
C LEU A 171 -13.86 10.61 -2.49
N PRO A 172 -15.07 10.52 -1.90
CA PRO A 172 -16.26 11.14 -2.48
C PRO A 172 -16.10 12.65 -2.45
N ASP A 173 -16.44 13.29 -3.56
CA ASP A 173 -16.44 14.75 -3.70
C ASP A 173 -17.62 15.14 -4.60
N HIS A 174 -18.34 16.20 -4.25
CA HIS A 174 -19.56 16.59 -4.98
C HIS A 174 -19.28 17.10 -6.39
N GLU A 175 -18.07 17.61 -6.66
CA GLU A 175 -17.70 18.20 -7.94
C GLU A 175 -16.79 17.24 -8.74
N ILE A 176 -15.80 16.64 -8.07
CA ILE A 176 -14.70 15.90 -8.71
C ILE A 176 -15.00 14.40 -8.81
N ASN A 177 -15.74 13.84 -7.85
CA ASN A 177 -16.06 12.40 -7.82
C ASN A 177 -17.48 12.13 -7.26
N PRO A 178 -18.53 12.71 -7.87
CA PRO A 178 -19.88 12.57 -7.36
C PRO A 178 -20.39 11.14 -7.55
N ARG A 179 -21.43 10.80 -6.78
CA ARG A 179 -22.19 9.58 -7.02
C ARG A 179 -23.12 9.79 -8.21
N VAL A 180 -23.08 8.86 -9.15
CA VAL A 180 -23.94 8.86 -10.35
C VAL A 180 -24.76 7.57 -10.40
N PRO A 181 -25.93 7.56 -11.08
CA PRO A 181 -26.70 6.35 -11.30
C PRO A 181 -25.90 5.30 -12.08
N CYS A 182 -26.01 4.03 -11.72
CA CYS A 182 -25.34 2.93 -12.43
C CYS A 182 -25.82 2.75 -13.89
N LYS A 183 -27.01 3.27 -14.20
CA LYS A 183 -27.63 3.22 -15.53
C LYS A 183 -27.23 4.39 -16.44
N ALA A 184 -26.44 5.34 -15.92
CA ALA A 184 -25.97 6.50 -16.67
C ALA A 184 -24.81 6.16 -17.62
#